data_AF-A0A0D0CVZ1-F1
#
_entry.id   AF-A0A0D0CVZ1-F1
#
_cell.length_a   1.000
_cell.length_b   1.000
_cell.length_c   1.000
_cell.angle_alpha   90.00
_cell.angle_beta   90.00
_cell.angle_gamma   90.00
#
_symmetry.space_group_name_H-M   'P 1'
#
loop_
_entity.id
_entity.type
_entity.pdbx_description
1 polymer ?
#
loop_
_entity_poly.entity_id
_entity_poly.type
_entity_poly.pdbx_seq_one_letter_code
_entity_poly.pdbx_strand_id
1 'polypeptide(L)'
;PFNASIADHKMGPLGWEVLQDMEVVLEVPAHAQHTMCGGRMLLLHRAILSYEVFLAQWTNLSSACNHPQLAPFISSGLELANYYHDCLQCSNAYLFAMFVDPCIQLSWVEEHWEVNAIVTTNRHS
;
A
#
# COMPACT_ATOMS: atom_id res chain seq x y z
N PRO A 1 -3.57 -35.58 33.50
CA PRO A 1 -4.77 -35.01 32.83
C PRO A 1 -4.76 -33.47 32.93
N PHE A 2 -4.01 -32.82 32.04
CA PHE A 2 -3.87 -31.35 31.99
C PHE A 2 -4.44 -30.75 30.69
N ASN A 3 -4.99 -31.60 29.82
CA ASN A 3 -5.29 -31.25 28.43
C ASN A 3 -6.81 -31.05 28.19
N ALA A 4 -7.65 -31.31 29.20
CA ALA A 4 -9.10 -31.17 29.09
C ALA A 4 -9.53 -29.69 29.00
N SER A 5 -8.84 -28.77 29.69
CA SER A 5 -9.22 -27.35 29.69
C SER A 5 -8.85 -26.61 28.39
N ILE A 6 -8.00 -27.19 27.55
CA ILE A 6 -7.60 -26.58 26.26
C ILE A 6 -8.67 -26.84 25.20
N ALA A 7 -9.41 -27.95 25.30
CA ALA A 7 -10.50 -28.27 24.39
C ALA A 7 -11.67 -27.28 24.49
N ASP A 8 -11.95 -26.77 25.70
CA ASP A 8 -12.98 -25.76 25.95
C ASP A 8 -12.61 -24.37 25.41
N HIS A 9 -11.35 -24.15 25.02
CA HIS A 9 -10.86 -22.88 24.46
C HIS A 9 -10.56 -22.99 22.96
N LYS A 10 -10.88 -24.14 22.33
CA LYS A 10 -10.76 -24.28 20.89
C LYS A 10 -11.75 -23.37 20.21
N MET A 11 -11.23 -22.43 19.43
CA MET A 11 -12.02 -21.55 18.60
C MET A 11 -12.88 -22.37 17.64
N GLY A 12 -14.18 -22.07 17.59
CA GLY A 12 -15.12 -22.74 16.69
C GLY A 12 -14.84 -22.41 15.22
N PRO A 13 -15.39 -23.18 14.26
CA PRO A 13 -15.16 -23.00 12.83
C PRO A 13 -15.39 -21.57 12.35
N LEU A 14 -16.44 -20.92 12.84
CA LEU A 14 -16.78 -19.54 12.50
C LEU A 14 -15.75 -18.51 13.02
N GLY A 15 -15.11 -18.79 14.17
CA GLY A 15 -14.02 -17.95 14.66
C GLY A 15 -12.75 -18.08 13.81
N TRP A 16 -12.51 -19.24 13.22
CA TRP A 16 -11.42 -19.44 12.27
C TRP A 16 -11.67 -18.72 10.95
N GLU A 17 -12.90 -18.72 10.44
CA GLU A 17 -13.26 -17.97 9.23
C GLU A 17 -13.06 -16.46 9.44
N VAL A 18 -13.50 -15.92 10.58
CA VAL A 18 -13.26 -14.50 10.91
C VAL A 18 -11.77 -14.18 11.04
N LEU A 19 -10.95 -15.09 11.57
CA LEU A 19 -9.50 -14.89 11.64
C LEU A 19 -8.85 -14.86 10.26
N GLN A 20 -9.28 -15.73 9.35
CA GLN A 20 -8.80 -15.72 7.96
C GLN A 20 -9.22 -14.44 7.23
N ASP A 21 -10.45 -14.01 7.44
CA ASP A 21 -10.97 -12.74 6.92
C ASP A 21 -10.13 -11.55 7.44
N MET A 22 -9.76 -11.55 8.72
CA MET A 22 -8.89 -10.55 9.32
C MET A 22 -7.45 -10.62 8.79
N GLU A 23 -6.91 -11.82 8.56
CA GLU A 23 -5.60 -12.01 7.94
C GLU A 23 -5.55 -11.33 6.57
N VAL A 24 -6.56 -11.55 5.73
CA VAL A 24 -6.68 -10.92 4.40
C VAL A 24 -6.76 -9.39 4.50
N VAL A 25 -7.55 -8.87 5.44
CA VAL A 25 -7.67 -7.41 5.64
C VAL A 25 -6.34 -6.79 6.09
N LEU A 26 -5.59 -7.50 6.94
CA LEU A 26 -4.36 -7.01 7.56
C LEU A 26 -3.10 -7.21 6.72
N GLU A 27 -3.14 -8.10 5.73
CA GLU A 27 -1.99 -8.38 4.86
C GLU A 27 -1.47 -7.12 4.15
N VAL A 28 -2.38 -6.32 3.59
CA VAL A 28 -2.07 -5.08 2.86
C VAL A 28 -1.42 -4.02 3.79
N PRO A 29 -2.02 -3.66 4.95
CA PRO A 29 -1.36 -2.81 5.95
C PRO A 29 -0.03 -3.36 6.45
N ALA A 30 0.08 -4.66 6.68
CA ALA A 30 1.30 -5.27 7.20
C ALA A 30 2.46 -5.14 6.22
N HIS A 31 2.20 -5.31 4.92
CA HIS A 31 3.20 -5.11 3.88
C HIS A 31 3.66 -3.64 3.80
N ALA A 32 2.72 -2.71 3.88
CA ALA A 32 3.02 -1.28 3.90
C ALA A 32 3.86 -0.90 5.12
N GLN A 33 3.46 -1.34 6.31
CA GLN A 33 4.20 -1.12 7.56
C GLN A 33 5.61 -1.70 7.50
N HIS A 34 5.75 -2.95 7.04
CA HIS A 34 7.05 -3.57 6.90
C HIS A 34 7.96 -2.79 5.94
N THR A 35 7.42 -2.29 4.84
CA THR A 35 8.17 -1.47 3.87
C THR A 35 8.54 -0.10 4.45
N MET A 36 7.63 0.52 5.20
CA MET A 36 7.80 1.83 5.83
C MET A 36 8.69 1.79 7.08
N CYS A 37 8.87 0.63 7.72
CA CYS A 37 9.63 0.51 8.97
C CYS A 37 10.89 -0.37 8.84
N GLY A 38 11.02 -1.16 7.77
CA GLY A 38 12.09 -2.15 7.59
C GLY A 38 13.41 -1.61 7.03
N GLY A 39 13.47 -0.34 6.61
CA GLY A 39 14.67 0.27 6.03
C GLY A 39 15.53 1.01 7.06
N ARG A 40 16.85 0.81 7.06
CA ARG A 40 17.83 1.67 7.76
C ARG A 40 17.84 3.11 7.23
N MET A 41 17.31 3.34 6.04
CA MET A 41 17.21 4.63 5.38
C MET A 41 15.76 4.80 4.88
N LEU A 42 14.95 5.45 5.71
CA LEU A 42 13.60 5.86 5.32
C LEU A 42 13.73 7.09 4.41
N LEU A 43 13.86 6.84 3.11
CA LEU A 43 13.57 7.88 2.14
C LEU A 43 12.08 8.21 2.31
N LEU A 44 11.80 9.42 2.78
CA LEU A 44 10.44 9.94 2.99
C LEU A 44 9.53 9.64 1.80
N HIS A 45 10.08 9.72 0.59
CA HIS A 45 9.46 9.30 -0.66
C HIS A 45 8.94 7.85 -0.67
N ARG A 46 9.78 6.88 -0.30
CA ARG A 46 9.39 5.46 -0.28
C ARG A 46 8.29 5.20 0.73
N ALA A 47 8.32 5.89 1.88
CA ALA A 47 7.26 5.79 2.87
C ALA A 47 5.92 6.33 2.33
N ILE A 48 5.96 7.46 1.62
CA ILE A 48 4.78 8.07 0.98
C ILE A 48 4.23 7.19 -0.14
N LEU A 49 5.08 6.67 -1.04
CA LEU A 49 4.64 5.75 -2.10
C LEU A 49 4.03 4.47 -1.52
N SER A 50 4.65 3.89 -0.49
CA SER A 50 4.14 2.68 0.15
C SER A 50 2.75 2.93 0.77
N TYR A 51 2.54 4.13 1.30
CA TYR A 51 1.26 4.57 1.84
C TYR A 51 0.19 4.77 0.75
N GLU A 52 0.55 5.36 -0.39
CA GLU A 52 -0.36 5.51 -1.54
C GLU A 52 -0.75 4.15 -2.16
N VAL A 53 0.21 3.25 -2.32
CA VAL A 53 -0.03 1.88 -2.78
C VAL A 53 -0.96 1.13 -1.83
N PHE A 54 -0.74 1.27 -0.52
CA PHE A 54 -1.62 0.75 0.53
C PHE A 54 -3.06 1.25 0.36
N LEU A 55 -3.26 2.57 0.24
CA LEU A 55 -4.59 3.17 0.07
C LEU A 55 -5.30 2.65 -1.19
N ALA A 56 -4.58 2.56 -2.31
CA ALA A 56 -5.14 2.06 -3.55
C ALA A 56 -5.56 0.58 -3.44
N GLN A 57 -4.70 -0.26 -2.85
CA GLN A 57 -4.99 -1.68 -2.64
C GLN A 57 -6.19 -1.89 -1.70
N TRP A 58 -6.27 -1.14 -0.61
CA TRP A 58 -7.39 -1.23 0.33
C TRP A 58 -8.70 -0.69 -0.25
N THR A 59 -8.65 0.36 -1.06
CA THR A 59 -9.83 0.87 -1.79
C THR A 59 -10.36 -0.17 -2.77
N ASN A 60 -9.46 -0.84 -3.49
CA ASN A 60 -9.82 -1.94 -4.40
C ASN A 60 -10.38 -3.14 -3.63
N LEU A 61 -9.79 -3.49 -2.49
CA LEU A 61 -10.27 -4.58 -1.63
C LEU A 61 -11.68 -4.30 -1.09
N SER A 62 -11.95 -3.06 -0.67
CA SER A 62 -13.28 -2.60 -0.22
C SER A 62 -14.33 -2.65 -1.34
N SER A 63 -13.92 -2.34 -2.57
CA SER A 63 -14.81 -2.27 -3.74
C SER A 63 -15.02 -3.63 -4.42
N ALA A 64 -14.20 -4.63 -4.11
CA ALA A 64 -14.28 -5.95 -4.71
C ALA A 64 -15.48 -6.74 -4.15
N CYS A 65 -16.38 -7.17 -5.03
CA CYS A 65 -17.56 -7.98 -4.67
C CYS A 65 -17.22 -9.36 -4.08
N ASN A 66 -15.96 -9.77 -4.08
CA ASN A 66 -15.54 -11.11 -3.66
C ASN A 66 -15.59 -11.31 -2.14
N HIS A 67 -15.61 -10.22 -1.35
CA HIS A 67 -15.54 -10.28 0.11
C HIS A 67 -16.43 -9.23 0.80
N PRO A 68 -17.78 -9.29 0.62
CA PRO A 68 -18.69 -8.30 1.16
C PRO A 68 -18.69 -8.23 2.70
N GLN A 69 -18.30 -9.32 3.38
CA GLN A 69 -18.15 -9.35 4.84
C GLN A 69 -16.98 -8.49 5.36
N LEU A 70 -16.01 -8.17 4.51
CA LEU A 70 -14.82 -7.38 4.88
C LEU A 70 -15.07 -5.87 4.80
N ALA A 71 -16.06 -5.47 4.01
CA ALA A 71 -16.40 -4.06 3.76
C ALA A 71 -16.52 -3.21 5.04
N PRO A 72 -17.24 -3.61 6.12
CA PRO A 72 -17.33 -2.80 7.32
C PRO A 72 -15.98 -2.67 8.07
N PHE A 73 -15.12 -3.68 8.00
CA PHE A 73 -13.80 -3.63 8.64
C PHE A 73 -12.84 -2.71 7.88
N ILE A 74 -12.89 -2.77 6.55
CA ILE A 74 -12.05 -1.95 5.68
C ILE A 74 -12.54 -0.50 5.67
N SER A 75 -13.86 -0.24 5.66
CA SER A 75 -14.41 1.12 5.53
C SER A 75 -13.97 2.06 6.66
N SER A 76 -13.97 1.58 7.92
CA SER A 76 -13.52 2.38 9.05
C SER A 76 -12.01 2.64 9.01
N GLY A 77 -11.22 1.65 8.57
CA GLY A 77 -9.78 1.83 8.36
C GLY A 77 -9.48 2.81 7.23
N LEU A 78 -10.26 2.75 6.15
CA LEU A 78 -10.10 3.60 4.97
C LEU A 78 -10.44 5.06 5.26
N GLU A 79 -11.46 5.34 6.08
CA GLU A 79 -11.78 6.69 6.54
C GLU A 79 -10.58 7.33 7.28
N LEU A 80 -9.98 6.59 8.21
CA LEU A 80 -8.80 7.04 8.93
C LEU A 80 -7.58 7.21 8.00
N ALA A 81 -7.38 6.27 7.08
CA ALA A 81 -6.28 6.33 6.13
C ALA A 81 -6.40 7.53 5.17
N ASN A 82 -7.60 7.86 4.72
CA ASN A 82 -7.85 9.06 3.91
C ASN A 82 -7.59 10.35 4.70
N TYR A 83 -8.03 10.42 5.96
CA TYR A 83 -7.71 11.55 6.82
C TYR A 83 -6.20 11.80 6.93
N TYR A 84 -5.40 10.74 7.13
CA TYR A 84 -3.94 10.86 7.18
C TYR A 84 -3.32 11.21 5.83
N HIS A 85 -3.91 10.74 4.72
CA HIS A 85 -3.49 11.14 3.39
C HIS A 85 -3.68 12.64 3.15
N ASP A 86 -4.83 13.19 3.55
CA ASP A 86 -5.10 14.62 3.44
C ASP A 86 -4.12 15.44 4.29
N CYS A 87 -3.79 14.96 5.50
CA CYS A 87 -2.76 15.57 6.34
C CYS A 87 -1.37 15.54 5.68
N LEU A 88 -1.03 14.43 5.01
CA LEU A 88 0.22 14.26 4.27
C LEU A 88 0.31 15.25 3.11
N GLN A 89 -0.76 15.40 2.33
CA GLN A 89 -0.83 16.34 1.21
C GLN A 89 -0.78 17.81 1.65
N CYS A 90 -1.33 18.14 2.83
CA CYS A 90 -1.21 19.46 3.43
C CYS A 90 0.22 19.80 3.91
N SER A 91 1.10 18.80 4.00
CA SER A 91 2.49 18.99 4.43
C SER A 91 3.43 19.21 3.24
N ASN A 92 4.28 20.23 3.32
CA ASN A 92 5.35 20.46 2.34
C ASN A 92 6.30 19.25 2.20
N ALA A 93 6.32 18.35 3.19
CA ALA A 93 7.07 17.11 3.17
C ALA A 93 6.74 16.22 1.96
N TYR A 94 5.48 16.23 1.51
CA TYR A 94 5.05 15.48 0.33
C TYR A 94 5.70 16.01 -0.96
N LEU A 95 5.67 17.33 -1.15
CA LEU A 95 6.30 17.99 -2.29
C LEU A 95 7.81 17.74 -2.32
N PHE A 96 8.49 17.86 -1.18
CA PHE A 96 9.92 17.57 -1.09
C PHE A 96 10.23 16.10 -1.35
N ALA A 97 9.40 15.18 -0.87
CA ALA A 97 9.57 13.75 -1.13
C ALA A 97 9.42 13.40 -2.61
N MET A 98 8.48 14.00 -3.33
CA MET A 98 8.34 13.81 -4.77
C MET A 98 9.54 14.37 -5.57
N PHE A 99 10.12 15.49 -5.11
CA PHE A 99 11.23 16.13 -5.82
C PHE A 99 12.61 15.51 -5.52
N VAL A 100 12.77 14.91 -4.34
CA VAL A 100 14.07 14.41 -3.85
C VAL A 100 14.37 12.99 -4.34
N ASP A 101 13.44 12.29 -5.01
CA ASP A 101 13.74 11.02 -5.66
C ASP A 101 14.09 11.20 -7.15
N PRO A 102 15.39 11.28 -7.50
CA PRO A 102 15.83 11.38 -8.89
C PRO A 102 15.47 10.15 -9.73
N CYS A 103 15.08 9.00 -9.17
CA CYS A 103 14.76 7.80 -9.93
C CYS A 103 13.45 7.93 -10.73
N ILE A 104 12.49 8.73 -10.25
CA ILE A 104 11.24 9.01 -11.00
C ILE A 104 11.50 9.99 -12.17
N GLN A 105 12.35 10.98 -11.94
CA GLN A 105 12.75 11.88 -13.03
C GLN A 105 13.64 11.16 -14.05
N LEU A 106 14.54 10.28 -13.62
CA LEU A 106 15.38 9.47 -14.51
C LEU A 106 14.55 8.49 -15.34
N SER A 107 13.58 7.79 -14.76
CA SER A 107 12.72 6.88 -15.53
C SER A 107 11.85 7.61 -16.56
N TRP A 108 11.34 8.80 -16.22
CA TRP A 108 10.64 9.66 -17.20
C TRP A 108 11.58 10.18 -18.30
N VAL A 109 12.80 10.59 -17.94
CA VAL A 109 13.82 11.03 -18.91
C VAL A 109 14.23 9.88 -19.82
N GLU A 110 14.46 8.68 -19.30
CA GLU A 110 14.77 7.49 -20.11
C GLU A 110 13.64 7.18 -21.10
N GLU A 111 12.38 7.24 -20.67
CA GLU A 111 11.21 7.01 -21.52
C GLU A 111 11.03 8.08 -22.62
N HIS A 112 11.35 9.34 -22.35
CA HIS A 112 11.14 10.46 -23.29
C HIS A 112 12.39 10.84 -24.12
N TRP A 113 13.59 10.39 -23.70
CA TRP A 113 14.83 10.65 -24.42
C TRP A 113 15.03 9.66 -25.57
N GLU A 114 14.61 8.39 -25.40
CA GLU A 114 14.69 7.35 -26.43
C GLU A 114 13.89 7.72 -27.70
N VAL A 115 12.73 8.37 -27.57
CA VAL A 115 11.87 8.77 -28.70
C VAL A 115 12.51 9.86 -29.58
N ASN A 116 13.30 10.75 -28.99
CA ASN A 116 13.91 11.86 -29.73
C ASN A 116 15.20 11.46 -30.48
N ALA A 117 15.88 10.40 -30.07
CA ALA A 117 17.05 9.87 -30.77
C ALA A 117 16.67 9.18 -32.10
N ILE A 118 15.51 8.52 -32.16
CA ILE A 118 15.03 7.84 -33.37
C ILE A 118 14.51 8.82 -34.43
N VAL A 119 13.91 9.94 -33.98
CA VAL A 119 13.38 11.00 -34.88
C VAL A 119 14.51 11.83 -35.50
N THR A 120 15.63 12.03 -34.80
CA THR A 120 16.78 12.77 -35.32
C THR A 120 17.62 11.97 -36.31
N THR A 121 17.63 10.64 -36.21
CA THR A 121 18.35 9.77 -37.16
C THR A 121 17.60 9.63 -38.50
N ASN A 122 16.27 9.73 -38.52
CA ASN A 122 15.44 9.61 -39.73
C ASN A 122 15.21 10.94 -40.50
N ARG A 123 15.78 12.06 -40.06
CA ARG A 123 15.72 13.34 -40.78
C ARG A 123 17.00 13.70 -41.55
N HIS A 124 18.02 12.85 -41.48
CA HIS A 124 19.31 13.06 -42.13
C HIS A 124 19.74 11.93 -43.09
N SER A 125 18.81 11.07 -43.53
CA SER A 125 19.04 10.15 -44.66
C SER A 125 18.16 10.47 -45.85
#